data_AF-A0A9E0YLV4-F1
#
_entry.id   AF-A0A9E0YLV4-F1
#
_cell.length_a   1.000
_cell.length_b   1.000
_cell.length_c   1.000
_cell.angle_alpha   90.00
_cell.angle_beta   90.00
_cell.angle_gamma   90.00
#
_symmetry.space_group_name_H-M   'P 1'
#
loop_
_entity.id
_entity.type
_entity.pdbx_description
1 polymer ?
#
loop_
_entity_poly.entity_id
_entity_poly.type
_entity_poly.pdbx_seq_one_letter_code
_entity_poly.pdbx_strand_id
1 'polypeptide(L)' 'MSEEEVDIEENLEKLESIVKELENEQLDLEKSIELFEKGVKLAEEVKEGLSEAELRLKKVVESTDLDFEAEDFNL' A
#
# COMPACT_ATOMS: atom_id res chain seq x y z
N MET A 1 -11.41 -2.00 -13.04
CA MET A 1 -10.15 -1.49 -12.48
C MET A 1 -10.17 0.00 -12.68
N SER A 2 -10.35 0.75 -11.59
CA SER A 2 -10.18 2.20 -11.60
C SER A 2 -8.69 2.55 -11.66
N GLU A 3 -8.37 3.77 -12.08
CA GLU A 3 -6.99 4.26 -12.15
C GLU A 3 -6.27 4.18 -10.78
N GLU A 4 -7.01 4.44 -9.69
CA GLU A 4 -6.54 4.27 -8.31
C GLU A 4 -6.23 2.83 -7.91
N GLU A 5 -7.01 1.83 -8.37
CA GLU A 5 -6.71 0.43 -8.06
C GLU A 5 -5.41 -0.01 -8.73
N VAL A 6 -5.19 0.47 -9.97
CA VAL A 6 -3.97 0.18 -10.74
C VAL A 6 -2.74 0.82 -10.06
N ASP A 7 -2.85 2.06 -9.57
CA ASP A 7 -1.76 2.73 -8.85
C ASP A 7 -1.37 2.00 -7.55
N ILE A 8 -2.34 1.46 -6.79
CA ILE A 8 -2.07 0.69 -5.57
C ILE A 8 -1.35 -0.62 -5.88
N GLU A 9 -1.83 -1.39 -6.87
CA GLU A 9 -1.18 -2.64 -7.30
C GLU A 9 0.25 -2.40 -7.78
N GLU A 10 0.47 -1.37 -8.60
CA GLU A 10 1.81 -1.02 -9.07
C GLU A 10 2.75 -0.62 -7.93
N ASN A 11 2.25 0.12 -6.93
CA ASN A 11 3.06 0.55 -5.79
C ASN A 11 3.39 -0.62 -4.86
N LEU A 12 2.48 -1.58 -4.71
CA LEU A 12 2.74 -2.84 -4.01
C LEU A 12 3.82 -3.67 -4.74
N GLU A 13 3.75 -3.81 -6.05
CA GLU A 13 4.78 -4.52 -6.84
C GLU A 13 6.16 -3.86 -6.69
N LYS A 14 6.22 -2.52 -6.72
CA LYS A 14 7.47 -1.76 -6.49
C LYS A 14 8.01 -2.01 -5.08
N LEU A 15 7.15 -2.01 -4.07
CA LEU A 15 7.55 -2.27 -2.68
C LEU A 15 8.09 -3.70 -2.52
N GLU A 16 7.45 -4.71 -3.12
CA GLU A 16 7.96 -6.08 -3.14
C GLU A 16 9.33 -6.19 -3.81
N SER A 17 9.55 -5.45 -4.90
CA SER A 17 10.87 -5.40 -5.57
C SER A 17 11.93 -4.82 -4.65
N ILE A 18 11.61 -3.73 -3.93
CA ILE A 18 12.53 -3.11 -2.97
C ILE A 18 12.88 -4.08 -1.84
N VAL A 19 11.89 -4.79 -1.29
CA VAL A 19 12.12 -5.80 -0.23
C VAL A 19 13.06 -6.90 -0.75
N LYS A 20 12.82 -7.42 -1.95
CA LYS A 20 13.71 -8.41 -2.58
C LYS A 20 15.13 -7.90 -2.78
N GLU A 21 15.29 -6.63 -3.15
CA GLU A 21 16.62 -6.01 -3.28
C GLU A 21 17.30 -5.84 -1.92
N LEU A 22 16.57 -5.46 -0.87
CA LEU A 22 17.07 -5.32 0.50
C LEU A 22 17.50 -6.67 1.12
N GLU A 23 16.89 -7.78 0.70
CA GLU A 23 17.27 -9.13 1.12
C GLU A 23 18.59 -9.62 0.49
N ASN A 24 19.14 -8.89 -0.48
CA ASN A 24 20.40 -9.26 -1.13
C ASN A 24 21.61 -9.00 -0.21
N GLU A 25 22.29 -10.07 0.19
CA GLU A 25 23.48 -10.02 1.05
C GLU A 25 24.67 -9.23 0.46
N GLN A 26 24.67 -8.96 -0.84
CA GLN A 26 25.71 -8.19 -1.54
C GLN A 26 25.40 -6.69 -1.67
N LEU A 27 24.28 -6.24 -1.11
CA LEU A 27 23.87 -4.84 -1.17
C LEU A 27 24.79 -3.97 -0.31
N ASP A 28 25.30 -2.88 -0.89
CA ASP A 28 26.10 -1.93 -0.13
C ASP A 28 25.22 -1.08 0.81
N LEU A 29 25.84 -0.51 1.85
CA LEU A 29 25.13 0.21 2.91
C LEU A 29 24.40 1.44 2.39
N GLU A 30 25.02 2.21 1.51
CA GLU A 30 24.42 3.43 0.96
C GLU A 30 23.16 3.08 0.17
N LYS A 31 23.26 2.03 -0.66
CA LYS A 31 22.14 1.53 -1.43
C LYS A 31 21.02 0.96 -0.57
N SER A 32 21.38 0.29 0.52
CA SER A 32 20.43 -0.22 1.51
C SER A 32 19.63 0.90 2.15
N ILE A 33 20.29 2.02 2.49
CA ILE A 33 19.63 3.21 3.04
C ILE A 33 18.71 3.84 1.99
N GLU A 34 19.17 4.04 0.76
CA GLU A 34 18.32 4.58 -0.33
C GLU A 34 17.08 3.74 -0.59
N LEU A 35 17.22 2.41 -0.63
CA LEU A 35 16.13 1.48 -0.87
C LEU A 35 15.15 1.47 0.30
N PHE A 36 15.65 1.53 1.53
CA PHE A 36 14.81 1.62 2.72
C PHE A 36 13.98 2.90 2.73
N GLU A 37 14.58 4.07 2.48
CA GLU A 37 13.86 5.34 2.40
C GLU A 37 12.75 5.32 1.34
N LYS A 38 13.06 4.76 0.16
CA LYS A 38 12.07 4.58 -0.92
C LYS A 38 10.97 3.61 -0.51
N GLY A 39 11.31 2.51 0.13
CA GLY A 39 10.37 1.50 0.60
C GLY A 39 9.40 2.05 1.64
N VAL A 40 9.89 2.83 2.61
CA VAL A 40 9.05 3.50 3.61
C VAL A 40 8.06 4.44 2.94
N LYS A 41 8.53 5.28 2.02
CA LYS A 41 7.66 6.21 1.29
C LYS A 41 6.58 5.50 0.47
N LEU A 42 6.95 4.45 -0.26
CA LEU A 42 5.98 3.66 -1.03
C LEU A 42 4.97 2.96 -0.13
N ALA A 43 5.39 2.46 1.03
CA ALA A 43 4.49 1.84 1.99
C ALA A 43 3.48 2.84 2.57
N GLU A 44 3.90 4.09 2.82
CA GLU A 44 2.99 5.18 3.22
C GLU A 44 1.96 5.48 2.12
N GLU A 45 2.40 5.61 0.87
CA GLU A 45 1.52 5.89 -0.28
C GLU A 45 0.48 4.77 -0.49
N VAL A 46 0.89 3.49 -0.38
CA VAL A 46 -0.03 2.35 -0.44
C VAL A 46 -1.04 2.38 0.71
N LYS A 47 -0.58 2.66 1.94
CA LYS A 47 -1.46 2.73 3.12
C LYS A 47 -2.50 3.85 2.99
N GLU A 48 -2.11 5.01 2.47
CA GLU A 48 -3.04 6.11 2.20
C GLU A 48 -4.09 5.70 1.16
N GLY A 49 -3.67 5.12 0.03
CA GLY A 49 -4.60 4.64 -1.00
C GLY A 49 -5.60 3.61 -0.49
N LEU A 50 -5.14 2.64 0.32
CA LEU A 50 -6.01 1.65 0.95
C LEU A 50 -7.01 2.29 1.92
N SER A 51 -6.56 3.26 2.72
CA SER A 51 -7.42 3.99 3.67
C SER A 51 -8.52 4.79 2.93
N GLU A 52 -8.19 5.40 1.80
CA GLU A 52 -9.18 6.10 0.97
C GLU A 52 -10.19 5.14 0.34
N ALA A 53 -9.73 3.99 -0.18
CA ALA A 53 -10.60 2.95 -0.71
C ALA A 53 -11.56 2.42 0.36
N GLU A 54 -11.06 2.17 1.56
CA GLU A 54 -11.86 1.75 2.71
C GLU A 54 -12.93 2.80 3.08
N LEU A 55 -12.55 4.09 3.12
CA LEU A 55 -13.49 5.18 3.40
C LEU A 55 -14.59 5.27 2.34
N ARG A 56 -14.26 5.06 1.07
CA ARG A 56 -15.26 5.01 -0.02
C ARG A 56 -16.21 3.84 0.17
N LEU A 57 -15.70 2.66 0.52
CA LEU A 57 -16.51 1.48 0.79
C LEU A 57 -17.48 1.73 1.95
N LYS A 58 -17.00 2.28 3.08
CA LYS A 58 -17.81 2.65 4.25
C LYS A 58 -18.95 3.59 3.88
N LYS A 59 -18.67 4.64 3.10
CA LYS A 59 -19.72 5.58 2.62
C LYS A 59 -20.77 4.89 1.75
N VAL A 60 -20.38 3.96 0.89
CA VAL A 60 -21.32 3.20 0.06
C VAL A 60 -22.20 2.33 0.94
N VAL A 61 -21.60 1.59 1.89
CA VAL A 61 -22.32 0.73 2.83
C VAL A 61 -23.31 1.54 3.66
N GLU A 62 -22.90 2.64 4.28
CA GLU A 62 -23.78 3.54 5.05
C GLU A 62 -24.94 4.12 4.21
N SER A 63 -24.73 4.29 2.90
CA SER A 63 -25.76 4.78 1.97
C SER A 63 -26.74 3.69 1.49
N THR A 64 -26.54 2.44 1.90
CA THR A 64 -27.34 1.27 1.52
C THR A 64 -27.83 0.53 2.77
N ASP A 65 -28.97 -0.16 2.72
CA ASP A 65 -29.44 -1.03 3.83
C ASP A 65 -28.64 -2.37 3.87
N LEU A 66 -27.35 -2.35 3.53
CA LEU A 66 -26.49 -3.51 3.59
C LEU A 66 -25.98 -3.68 5.03
N ASP A 67 -26.28 -4.81 5.64
CA ASP A 67 -25.71 -5.23 6.93
C ASP A 67 -24.28 -5.72 6.71
N PHE A 68 -23.37 -4.76 6.49
CA PHE A 68 -21.94 -5.00 6.28
C PHE A 68 -21.15 -4.26 7.35
N GLU A 69 -20.47 -5.02 8.22
CA GLU A 69 -19.52 -4.47 9.18
C GLU A 69 -18.13 -4.40 8.51
N ALA A 70 -17.71 -3.20 8.12
CA ALA A 70 -16.36 -2.97 7.65
C ALA A 70 -15.39 -3.02 8.85
N GLU A 71 -14.47 -3.98 8.87
CA GLU A 71 -13.35 -3.99 9.82
C GLU A 71 -12.22 -3.07 9.32
N ASP A 72 -11.64 -2.29 10.24
CA ASP A 72 -10.51 -1.41 9.95
C ASP A 72 -9.27 -2.25 9.58
N PHE A 73 -8.56 -1.86 8.52
CA PHE A 73 -7.24 -2.43 8.22
C PHE A 73 -6.22 -1.93 9.25
N ASN A 74 -5.92 -2.76 10.26
CA ASN A 74 -4.84 -2.50 11.22
C ASN A 74 -3.46 -2.79 10.57
N LEU A 75 -3.03 -1.90 9.66
CA LEU A 75 -1.72 -1.92 8.98
C LEU A 75 -0.65 -1.14 9.76
#